data_AF-A0A212CGN2-F1
#
_entry.id   AF-A0A212CGN2-F1
#
_cell.length_a   1.000
_cell.length_b   1.000
_cell.length_c   1.000
_cell.angle_alpha   90.00
_cell.angle_beta   90.00
_cell.angle_gamma   90.00
#
_symmetry.space_group_name_H-M   'P 1'
#
loop_
_entity.id
_entity.type
_entity.pdbx_description
1 polymer ?
#
loop_
_entity_poly.entity_id
_entity_poly.type
_entity_poly.pdbx_seq_one_letter_code
_entity_poly.pdbx_strand_id
1 'polypeptide(L)'
;MRSPGERAAGHPEIYPLVLTTKTQEIFNCRVDEDVTEEQPYKLIKKEDIFADFANRAAVSDFYPVKKIVQEYPGDELLLVYDRDFKYGLNFYLIGTEEGKENYLN
;
A
#
# COMPACT_ATOMS: atom_id res chain seq x y z
N MET A 1 -7.32 19.95 3.97
CA MET A 1 -6.13 19.08 3.86
C MET A 1 -6.52 17.73 4.45
N ARG A 2 -6.47 16.65 3.69
CA ARG A 2 -6.73 15.30 4.23
C ARG A 2 -5.47 14.82 4.95
N SER A 3 -5.66 14.24 6.11
CA SER A 3 -4.64 13.67 6.97
C SER A 3 -4.06 12.42 6.30
N PRO A 4 -2.74 12.23 6.28
CA PRO A 4 -2.15 10.96 5.86
C PRO A 4 -2.62 9.85 6.81
N GLY A 5 -3.46 8.93 6.32
CA GLY A 5 -4.11 7.86 7.10
C GLY A 5 -5.64 7.84 7.08
N GLU A 6 -6.31 8.80 6.43
CA GLU A 6 -7.77 8.79 6.28
C GLU A 6 -8.24 7.74 5.24
N ARG A 7 -9.23 6.93 5.64
CA ARG A 7 -9.88 5.92 4.79
C ARG A 7 -10.52 6.56 3.57
N ALA A 8 -10.53 5.85 2.44
CA ALA A 8 -11.34 6.27 1.31
C ALA A 8 -12.83 6.27 1.70
N ALA A 9 -13.54 7.36 1.40
CA ALA A 9 -14.96 7.47 1.70
C ALA A 9 -15.74 6.35 1.00
N GLY A 10 -16.50 5.55 1.77
CA GLY A 10 -17.22 4.38 1.26
C GLY A 10 -16.41 3.08 1.15
N HIS A 11 -15.10 3.13 1.41
CA HIS A 11 -14.18 1.98 1.33
C HIS A 11 -13.24 1.96 2.55
N PRO A 12 -13.73 1.56 3.73
CA PRO A 12 -12.96 1.57 4.97
C PRO A 12 -11.72 0.66 4.98
N GLU A 13 -11.68 -0.30 4.06
CA GLU A 13 -10.58 -1.22 3.79
C GLU A 13 -9.45 -0.61 2.95
N ILE A 14 -9.68 0.54 2.29
CA ILE A 14 -8.73 1.16 1.37
C ILE A 14 -7.97 2.31 2.04
N TYR A 15 -6.65 2.22 1.99
CA TYR A 15 -5.72 3.20 2.56
C TYR A 15 -4.85 3.80 1.47
N PRO A 16 -5.17 5.01 0.99
CA PRO A 16 -4.36 5.71 -0.02
C PRO A 16 -2.96 6.03 0.52
N LEU A 17 -1.95 5.90 -0.34
CA LEU A 17 -0.54 6.14 -0.03
C LEU A 17 0.14 6.90 -1.16
N VAL A 18 1.14 7.71 -0.78
CA VAL A 18 2.15 8.21 -1.72
C VAL A 18 3.39 7.34 -1.57
N LEU A 19 3.73 6.56 -2.59
CA LEU A 19 5.05 5.90 -2.65
C LEU A 19 6.00 6.70 -3.53
N THR A 20 7.10 7.14 -2.93
CA THR A 20 8.22 7.76 -3.66
C THR A 20 8.93 6.73 -4.53
N THR A 21 9.65 7.18 -5.56
CA THR A 21 10.47 6.31 -6.42
C THR A 21 11.41 5.41 -5.61
N LYS A 22 12.00 5.94 -4.53
CA LYS A 22 12.90 5.16 -3.66
C LYS A 22 12.19 4.00 -2.97
N THR A 23 10.98 4.22 -2.46
CA THR A 23 10.18 3.14 -1.87
C THR A 23 9.74 2.15 -2.94
N GLN A 24 9.36 2.62 -4.13
CA GLN A 24 9.01 1.74 -5.23
C GLN A 24 10.17 0.81 -5.63
N GLU A 25 11.42 1.30 -5.66
CA GLU A 25 12.61 0.48 -5.87
C GLU A 25 12.79 -0.57 -4.76
N ILE A 26 12.67 -0.18 -3.49
CA ILE A 26 12.86 -1.08 -2.34
C ILE A 26 11.86 -2.24 -2.37
N PHE A 27 10.61 -1.96 -2.71
CA PHE A 27 9.53 -2.94 -2.73
C PHE A 27 9.30 -3.57 -4.10
N ASN A 28 10.12 -3.25 -5.11
CA ASN A 28 9.97 -3.70 -6.48
C ASN A 28 8.53 -3.48 -7.00
N CYS A 29 8.01 -2.26 -6.85
CA CYS A 29 6.68 -1.86 -7.32
C CYS A 29 6.75 -0.58 -8.16
N ARG A 30 7.80 -0.44 -8.99
CA ARG A 30 7.97 0.70 -9.88
C ARG A 30 6.88 0.69 -10.95
N VAL A 31 6.23 1.84 -11.11
CA VAL A 31 5.19 2.06 -12.12
C VAL A 31 5.78 1.84 -13.52
N ASP A 32 5.03 1.18 -14.39
CA ASP A 32 5.40 0.79 -15.76
C ASP A 32 6.53 -0.23 -15.87
N GLU A 33 7.04 -0.75 -14.75
CA GLU A 33 8.07 -1.80 -14.73
C GLU A 33 7.62 -3.03 -13.93
N ASP A 34 7.38 -2.87 -12.63
CA ASP A 34 7.01 -3.96 -11.73
C ASP A 34 5.49 -4.04 -11.50
N VAL A 35 4.78 -2.92 -11.71
CA VAL A 35 3.32 -2.83 -11.74
C VAL A 35 2.90 -2.05 -12.98
N THR A 36 1.90 -2.56 -13.69
CA THR A 36 1.42 -2.01 -14.97
C THR A 36 -0.10 -1.88 -14.98
N GLU A 37 -0.69 -1.38 -16.07
CA GLU A 37 -2.15 -1.38 -16.25
C GLU A 37 -2.74 -2.79 -16.20
N GLU A 38 -2.05 -3.75 -16.81
CA GLU A 38 -2.50 -5.15 -16.89
C GLU A 38 -2.28 -5.90 -15.56
N GLN A 39 -1.22 -5.55 -14.83
CA GLN A 39 -0.88 -6.11 -13.52
C GLN A 39 -0.67 -4.97 -12.50
N PRO A 40 -1.74 -4.34 -12.01
CA PRO A 40 -1.65 -3.10 -11.23
C PRO A 40 -1.39 -3.33 -9.74
N TYR A 41 -0.98 -4.52 -9.31
CA TYR A 41 -0.82 -4.82 -7.90
C TYR A 41 0.39 -5.70 -7.60
N LYS A 42 0.83 -5.63 -6.35
CA LYS A 42 1.85 -6.50 -5.77
C LYS A 42 1.43 -6.96 -4.37
N LEU A 43 1.70 -8.23 -4.06
CA LEU A 43 1.69 -8.71 -2.68
C LEU A 43 3.02 -8.34 -2.03
N ILE A 44 2.96 -7.58 -0.95
CA ILE A 44 4.12 -7.16 -0.18
C ILE A 44 4.09 -7.88 1.16
N LYS A 45 5.20 -8.51 1.51
CA LYS A 45 5.31 -9.15 2.80
C LYS A 45 5.36 -8.11 3.92
N LYS A 46 4.62 -8.40 4.98
CA LYS A 46 4.59 -7.60 6.20
C LYS A 46 5.97 -7.48 6.85
N GLU A 47 6.80 -8.52 6.75
CA GLU A 47 8.20 -8.50 7.22
C GLU A 47 9.06 -7.43 6.51
N ASP A 48 8.87 -7.23 5.21
CA ASP A 48 9.63 -6.24 4.44
C ASP A 48 9.23 -4.81 4.82
N ILE A 49 7.94 -4.58 5.10
CA ILE A 49 7.46 -3.28 5.59
C ILE A 49 8.00 -3.00 7.00
N PHE A 50 8.09 -4.02 7.86
CA PHE A 50 8.72 -3.86 9.17
C PHE A 50 10.21 -3.59 9.08
N ALA A 51 10.92 -4.23 8.15
CA ALA A 51 12.32 -3.92 7.88
C ALA A 51 12.48 -2.46 7.40
N ASP A 52 11.59 -1.98 6.53
CA ASP A 52 11.59 -0.58 6.09
C ASP A 52 11.34 0.39 7.26
N PHE A 53 10.41 0.09 8.17
CA PHE A 53 10.23 0.87 9.40
C PHE A 53 11.46 0.88 10.30
N ALA A 54 12.17 -0.24 10.43
CA ALA A 54 13.39 -0.30 11.23
C ALA A 54 14.53 0.52 10.61
N ASN A 55 14.66 0.49 9.29
CA ASN A 55 15.75 1.14 8.57
C ASN A 55 15.52 2.63 8.29
N ARG A 56 14.26 3.05 8.08
CA ARG A 56 13.89 4.41 7.66
C ARG A 56 12.99 5.15 8.65
N ALA A 57 12.47 4.48 9.67
CA ALA A 57 11.60 5.06 10.69
C ALA A 57 10.47 5.92 10.09
N ALA A 58 10.34 7.18 10.52
CA ALA A 58 9.30 8.11 10.07
C ALA A 58 9.44 8.56 8.60
N VAL A 59 10.54 8.21 7.93
CA VAL A 59 10.78 8.49 6.50
C VAL A 59 10.24 7.37 5.61
N SER A 60 9.73 6.28 6.19
CA SER A 60 9.00 5.26 5.43
C SER A 60 7.70 5.83 4.88
N ASP A 61 7.43 5.61 3.59
CA ASP A 61 6.16 6.00 2.97
C ASP A 61 4.97 5.18 3.51
N PHE A 62 5.23 4.05 4.18
CA PHE A 62 4.22 3.25 4.88
C PHE A 62 3.92 3.75 6.30
N TYR A 63 4.64 4.77 6.79
CA TYR A 63 4.46 5.26 8.16
C TYR A 63 3.02 5.71 8.48
N PRO A 64 2.29 6.41 7.57
CA PRO A 64 0.89 6.78 7.79
C PRO A 64 -0.06 5.62 8.07
N VAL A 65 0.27 4.43 7.56
CA VAL A 65 -0.53 3.20 7.68
C VAL A 65 0.11 2.18 8.62
N LYS A 66 1.13 2.57 9.40
CA LYS A 66 1.86 1.68 10.30
C LYS A 66 0.96 0.84 11.21
N LYS A 67 -0.06 1.46 11.82
CA LYS A 67 -0.99 0.75 12.69
C LYS A 67 -1.76 -0.33 11.94
N ILE A 68 -2.20 -0.03 10.73
CA ILE A 68 -2.91 -0.97 9.86
C ILE A 68 -2.02 -2.15 9.51
N VAL A 69 -0.77 -1.90 9.10
CA VAL A 69 0.21 -2.95 8.81
C VAL A 69 0.47 -3.84 10.03
N GLN A 70 0.58 -3.24 11.23
CA GLN A 70 0.79 -3.98 12.49
C GLN A 70 -0.39 -4.89 12.83
N GLU A 71 -1.61 -4.37 12.70
CA GLU A 71 -2.87 -5.07 13.05
C GLU A 71 -3.37 -6.02 11.96
N TYR A 72 -2.83 -5.94 10.73
CA TYR A 72 -3.21 -6.82 9.62
C TYR A 72 -2.95 -8.30 9.98
N PRO A 73 -3.95 -9.19 9.85
CA PRO A 73 -3.84 -10.57 10.36
C PRO A 73 -3.03 -11.51 9.46
N GLY A 74 -2.88 -11.21 8.16
CA GLY A 74 -2.07 -12.01 7.24
C GLY A 74 -0.60 -11.59 7.15
N ASP A 75 0.18 -12.39 6.42
CA ASP A 75 1.61 -12.17 6.20
C ASP A 75 1.92 -11.27 5.00
N GLU A 76 0.98 -11.12 4.07
CA GLU A 76 1.13 -10.33 2.86
C GLU A 76 -0.03 -9.34 2.69
N LEU A 77 0.31 -8.07 2.47
CA LEU A 77 -0.63 -7.01 2.16
C LEU A 77 -0.67 -6.75 0.65
N LEU A 78 -1.85 -6.42 0.14
CA LEU A 78 -2.03 -6.06 -1.25
C LEU A 78 -1.80 -4.55 -1.44
N LEU A 79 -0.76 -4.21 -2.19
CA LEU A 79 -0.47 -2.86 -2.65
C LEU A 79 -0.93 -2.73 -4.10
N VAL A 80 -1.75 -1.73 -4.39
CA VAL A 80 -2.31 -1.49 -5.72
C VAL A 80 -1.88 -0.12 -6.23
N TYR A 81 -1.45 -0.08 -7.48
CA TYR A 81 -1.18 1.12 -8.24
C TYR A 81 -2.51 1.80 -8.62
N ASP A 82 -2.70 3.04 -8.17
CA ASP A 82 -3.92 3.82 -8.41
C ASP A 82 -3.74 4.73 -9.61
N ARG A 83 -3.66 4.13 -10.80
CA ARG A 83 -3.41 4.84 -12.06
C ARG A 83 -4.36 6.01 -12.29
N ASP A 84 -5.65 5.76 -12.07
CA ASP A 84 -6.72 6.72 -12.35
C ASP A 84 -7.01 7.64 -11.15
N PHE A 85 -6.18 7.57 -10.09
CA PHE A 85 -6.37 8.31 -8.84
C PHE A 85 -7.79 8.13 -8.27
N LYS A 86 -8.36 6.92 -8.37
CA LYS A 86 -9.69 6.57 -7.85
C LYS A 86 -9.80 6.88 -6.36
N TYR A 87 -8.70 6.67 -5.63
CA TYR A 87 -8.59 6.94 -4.20
C TYR A 87 -7.67 8.12 -3.89
N GLY A 88 -7.17 8.80 -4.91
CA GLY A 88 -6.63 10.15 -4.86
C GLY A 88 -5.13 10.28 -4.64
N LEU A 89 -4.40 9.17 -4.50
CA LEU A 89 -2.93 9.13 -4.44
C LEU A 89 -2.39 8.13 -5.47
N ASN A 90 -1.08 7.89 -5.54
CA ASN A 90 -0.51 7.02 -6.58
C ASN A 90 -0.59 5.52 -6.25
N PHE A 91 -0.78 5.16 -4.97
CA PHE A 91 -1.02 3.79 -4.54
C PHE A 91 -2.11 3.74 -3.46
N TYR A 92 -2.61 2.54 -3.20
CA TYR A 92 -3.34 2.24 -1.96
C TYR A 92 -3.02 0.84 -1.44
N LEU A 93 -3.13 0.67 -0.13
CA LEU A 93 -3.15 -0.64 0.50
C LEU A 93 -4.59 -1.09 0.74
N ILE A 94 -4.83 -2.39 0.57
CA ILE A 94 -6.03 -3.05 1.08
C ILE A 94 -5.74 -3.61 2.47
N GLY A 95 -6.37 -3.02 3.48
CA GLY A 95 -6.09 -3.24 4.90
C GLY A 95 -6.90 -4.36 5.57
N THR A 96 -7.62 -5.19 4.81
CA THR A 96 -8.32 -6.40 5.31
C THR A 96 -8.01 -7.62 4.44
N GLU A 97 -8.07 -8.83 5.01
CA GLU A 97 -7.97 -10.08 4.23
C GLU A 97 -9.16 -10.22 3.28
N GLU A 98 -10.38 -9.95 3.76
CA GLU A 98 -11.60 -9.97 2.94
C GLU A 98 -11.49 -9.04 1.72
N GLY A 99 -10.98 -7.81 1.91
CA GLY A 99 -10.78 -6.89 0.80
C GLY A 99 -9.72 -7.38 -0.20
N LYS A 100 -8.65 -8.02 0.30
CA LYS A 100 -7.62 -8.62 -0.54
C LYS A 100 -8.19 -9.78 -1.36
N GLU A 101 -8.92 -10.69 -0.73
CA GLU A 101 -9.59 -11.82 -1.38
C GLU A 101 -10.59 -11.33 -2.44
N ASN A 102 -11.42 -10.33 -2.11
CA ASN A 102 -12.39 -9.76 -3.05
C ASN A 102 -11.74 -9.05 -4.24
N TYR A 103 -10.52 -8.52 -4.09
CA TYR A 103 -9.80 -7.89 -5.19
C TYR A 103 -9.17 -8.93 -6.15
N LEU A 104 -8.76 -10.09 -5.62
CA LEU A 104 -8.03 -11.12 -6.37
C LEU A 104 -8.93 -12.16 -7.06
N ASN A 105 -10.22 -12.17 -6.77
CA ASN A 105 -11.22 -13.09 -7.35
C ASN A 105 -12.19 -12.38 -8.28
#